data_AF-A0A516G727-F1
#
_entry.id   AF-A0A516G727-F1
#
_cell.length_a   1.000
_cell.length_b   1.000
_cell.length_c   1.000
_cell.angle_alpha   90.00
_cell.angle_beta   90.00
_cell.angle_gamma   90.00
#
_symmetry.space_group_name_H-M   'P 1'
#
loop_
_entity.id
_entity.type
_entity.pdbx_description
1 polymer ?
#
loop_
_entity_poly.entity_id
_entity_poly.type
_entity_poly.pdbx_seq_one_letter_code
_entity_poly.pdbx_strand_id
1 'polypeptide(L)'
;MSTPSGQGPRGDDQSSAPIAPIPQQSGQHKSNTASIMWAIATIVVALVGGFLIYTAITQDDEPAEAGPGSSADSTADSETDASQELTEADPTEADPAGETPEPGTGAGTAQAAPESAAAPTAAPEEPATERPTLSDEQRQFLLDLPRREADDPLAKGDVDAPVVIIEYADYRCPFCASWGRDVQPALQDLIDDGTVRFEFRDRVLFGEDSEATALAARAAGEQGMYWEYHDAVFAAAPDSGHPDMPREKLLGLAEDIGIPDLASFEADLDSDELREAMEADNAEADSLGVRSTPTFLVNTTALVGAQPEQVFRQAIEQELTAVQDGR
;
A
#
# COMPACT_ATOMS: atom_id res chain seq x y z
N MET A 1 29.31 81.44 -22.17
CA MET A 1 29.72 80.23 -22.90
C MET A 1 28.51 79.29 -22.89
N SER A 2 28.04 78.95 -24.10
CA SER A 2 27.19 77.81 -24.56
C SER A 2 26.24 77.10 -23.57
N THR A 3 24.98 76.75 -23.80
CA THR A 3 24.00 76.74 -24.92
C THR A 3 22.65 76.30 -24.28
N PRO A 4 21.48 76.48 -24.92
CA PRO A 4 20.16 76.23 -24.32
C PRO A 4 19.60 74.82 -24.66
N SER A 5 18.81 74.24 -23.74
CA SER A 5 18.11 72.96 -23.95
C SER A 5 16.62 73.16 -24.23
N GLY A 6 16.21 72.88 -25.47
CA GLY A 6 15.34 71.75 -25.81
C GLY A 6 13.86 71.75 -25.41
N GLN A 7 13.00 72.01 -26.40
CA GLN A 7 11.56 71.70 -26.53
C GLN A 7 11.25 70.19 -26.35
N GLY A 8 10.24 69.77 -25.57
CA GLY A 8 8.86 69.41 -26.01
C GLY A 8 8.59 67.89 -25.86
N PRO A 9 7.37 67.33 -26.07
CA PRO A 9 6.01 67.87 -26.05
C PRO A 9 5.01 67.06 -25.17
N ARG A 10 3.73 67.48 -25.24
CA ARG A 10 2.50 66.96 -24.60
C ARG A 10 2.25 65.47 -24.82
N GLY A 11 1.66 64.81 -23.83
CA GLY A 11 1.04 63.48 -23.91
C GLY A 11 -0.30 63.47 -23.18
N ASP A 12 -1.30 62.92 -23.86
CA ASP A 12 -2.72 63.08 -23.63
C ASP A 12 -3.31 62.21 -22.50
N ASP A 13 -4.42 62.70 -21.99
CA ASP A 13 -5.43 62.08 -21.14
C ASP A 13 -5.98 60.78 -21.76
N GLN A 14 -5.84 59.65 -21.07
CA GLN A 14 -6.52 58.40 -21.42
C GLN A 14 -7.46 57.95 -20.29
N SER A 15 -8.72 58.34 -20.51
CA SER A 15 -9.96 57.74 -20.06
C SER A 15 -9.88 56.22 -19.88
N SER A 16 -10.31 55.76 -18.71
CA SER A 16 -10.55 54.37 -18.35
C SER A 16 -11.53 53.69 -19.31
N ALA A 17 -11.13 52.55 -19.88
CA ALA A 17 -12.04 51.61 -20.53
C ALA A 17 -12.46 50.50 -19.54
N PRO A 18 -13.71 50.04 -19.55
CA PRO A 18 -14.14 48.93 -18.70
C PRO A 18 -13.57 47.59 -19.19
N ILE A 19 -13.09 46.80 -18.24
CA ILE A 19 -12.65 45.42 -18.43
C ILE A 19 -13.85 44.58 -18.91
N ALA A 20 -13.71 43.92 -20.07
CA ALA A 20 -14.69 42.96 -20.54
C ALA A 20 -14.74 41.74 -19.62
N PRO A 21 -15.93 41.17 -19.31
CA PRO A 21 -16.02 39.98 -18.49
C PRO A 21 -15.40 38.77 -19.19
N ILE A 22 -14.57 38.04 -18.45
CA ILE A 22 -14.01 36.74 -18.84
C ILE A 22 -15.19 35.77 -19.09
N PRO A 23 -15.22 35.03 -20.22
CA PRO A 23 -16.26 34.05 -20.45
C PRO A 23 -16.18 32.93 -19.41
N GLN A 24 -17.22 32.83 -18.58
CA GLN A 24 -17.42 31.74 -17.63
C GLN A 24 -17.72 30.45 -18.43
N GLN A 25 -16.72 29.58 -18.63
CA GLN A 25 -16.93 28.19 -19.03
C GLN A 25 -17.34 27.36 -17.79
N SER A 26 -18.49 27.68 -17.21
CA SER A 26 -19.04 26.94 -16.07
C SER A 26 -20.22 26.09 -16.56
N GLY A 27 -19.95 24.89 -17.07
CA GLY A 27 -21.04 23.97 -17.45
C GLY A 27 -20.65 22.58 -17.92
N GLN A 28 -19.56 22.43 -18.69
CA GLN A 28 -19.19 21.12 -19.27
C GLN A 28 -18.05 20.39 -18.53
N HIS A 29 -17.20 21.09 -17.78
CA HIS A 29 -16.08 20.45 -17.08
C HIS A 29 -16.54 19.52 -15.94
N LYS A 30 -17.59 19.89 -15.18
CA LYS A 30 -18.03 19.11 -14.01
C LYS A 30 -18.67 17.76 -14.37
N SER A 31 -19.33 17.65 -15.53
CA SER A 31 -19.94 16.38 -15.97
C SER A 31 -18.89 15.36 -16.39
N ASN A 32 -17.80 15.83 -17.00
CA ASN A 32 -16.77 14.93 -17.54
C ASN A 32 -15.89 14.35 -16.43
N THR A 33 -15.51 15.14 -15.42
CA THR A 33 -14.72 14.65 -14.27
C THR A 33 -15.47 13.55 -13.50
N ALA A 34 -16.78 13.72 -13.27
CA ALA A 34 -17.59 12.71 -12.59
C ALA A 34 -17.68 11.40 -13.40
N SER A 35 -17.80 11.49 -14.73
CA SER A 35 -17.78 10.30 -15.61
C SER A 35 -16.42 9.62 -15.67
N ILE A 36 -15.32 10.38 -15.67
CA ILE A 36 -13.94 9.87 -15.63
C ILE A 36 -13.69 9.12 -14.31
N MET A 37 -14.03 9.75 -13.18
CA MET A 37 -13.89 9.13 -11.86
C MET A 37 -14.71 7.84 -11.73
N TRP A 38 -15.95 7.83 -12.23
CA TRP A 38 -16.77 6.62 -12.24
C TRP A 38 -16.14 5.50 -13.07
N ALA A 39 -15.55 5.83 -14.22
CA ALA A 39 -14.88 4.85 -15.06
C ALA A 39 -13.57 4.32 -14.41
N ILE A 40 -12.79 5.17 -13.75
CA ILE A 40 -11.61 4.74 -12.97
C ILE A 40 -12.04 3.85 -11.81
N ALA A 41 -13.07 4.24 -11.08
CA ALA A 41 -13.67 3.44 -10.02
C ALA A 41 -14.08 2.05 -10.52
N THR A 42 -14.68 1.95 -11.71
CA THR A 42 -15.02 0.63 -12.29
C THR A 42 -13.79 -0.21 -12.60
N ILE A 43 -12.68 0.39 -13.06
CA ILE A 43 -11.43 -0.33 -13.33
C ILE A 43 -10.81 -0.82 -12.02
N VAL A 44 -10.69 0.05 -11.01
CA VAL A 44 -10.17 -0.32 -9.69
C VAL A 44 -11.00 -1.44 -9.07
N VAL A 45 -12.33 -1.32 -9.09
CA VAL A 45 -13.25 -2.37 -8.60
C VAL A 45 -13.11 -3.67 -9.40
N ALA A 46 -12.92 -3.61 -10.72
CA ALA A 46 -12.71 -4.80 -11.54
C ALA A 46 -11.38 -5.49 -11.19
N LEU A 47 -10.32 -4.74 -10.91
CA LEU A 47 -9.02 -5.28 -10.46
C LEU A 47 -9.13 -5.93 -9.08
N VAL A 48 -9.88 -5.33 -8.14
CA VAL A 48 -10.18 -5.94 -6.83
C VAL A 48 -10.94 -7.25 -7.01
N GLY A 49 -11.98 -7.27 -7.84
CA GLY A 49 -12.77 -8.47 -8.13
C GLY A 49 -11.94 -9.57 -8.77
N GLY A 50 -11.07 -9.22 -9.71
CA GLY A 50 -10.13 -10.15 -10.35
C GLY A 50 -9.11 -10.73 -9.35
N PHE A 51 -8.57 -9.91 -8.44
CA PHE A 51 -7.64 -10.38 -7.40
C PHE A 51 -8.32 -11.35 -6.42
N LEU A 52 -9.53 -11.03 -5.95
CA LEU A 52 -10.27 -11.94 -5.06
C LEU A 52 -10.59 -13.28 -5.73
N ILE A 53 -11.01 -13.26 -7.01
CA ILE A 53 -11.25 -14.48 -7.79
C ILE A 53 -9.95 -15.26 -8.00
N TYR A 54 -8.84 -14.58 -8.34
CA TYR A 54 -7.54 -15.22 -8.50
C TYR A 54 -7.11 -15.91 -7.20
N THR A 55 -7.15 -15.22 -6.06
CA THR A 55 -6.77 -15.81 -4.77
C THR A 55 -7.67 -16.97 -4.36
N ALA A 56 -8.97 -16.93 -4.67
CA ALA A 56 -9.88 -18.03 -4.41
C ALA A 56 -9.58 -19.25 -5.29
N ILE A 57 -9.19 -19.05 -6.56
CA ILE A 57 -8.84 -20.15 -7.49
C ILE A 57 -7.47 -20.75 -7.13
N THR A 58 -6.48 -19.93 -6.77
CA THR A 58 -5.12 -20.41 -6.46
C THR A 58 -4.99 -21.05 -5.08
N GLN A 59 -5.99 -20.91 -4.19
CA GLN A 59 -6.02 -21.60 -2.90
C GLN A 59 -6.46 -23.07 -3.01
N ASP A 60 -7.00 -23.52 -4.15
CA ASP A 60 -7.43 -24.92 -4.35
C ASP A 60 -6.26 -25.87 -4.74
N ASP A 61 -5.03 -25.35 -4.92
CA ASP A 61 -3.87 -26.11 -5.41
C ASP A 61 -2.78 -26.42 -4.35
N GLU A 62 -3.07 -26.31 -3.05
CA GLU A 62 -2.20 -26.92 -2.02
C GLU A 62 -2.67 -28.36 -1.69
N PRO A 63 -1.85 -29.38 -1.96
CA PRO A 63 -2.15 -30.72 -1.45
C PRO A 63 -2.03 -30.70 0.08
N ALA A 64 -3.16 -30.96 0.74
CA ALA A 64 -3.24 -31.13 2.18
C ALA A 64 -2.21 -32.17 2.66
N GLU A 65 -1.14 -31.72 3.30
CA GLU A 65 -0.22 -32.57 4.06
C GLU A 65 -1.00 -33.18 5.24
N ALA A 66 -1.24 -34.48 5.13
CA ALA A 66 -1.94 -35.29 6.10
C ALA A 66 -1.11 -35.45 7.39
N GLY A 67 -1.40 -34.63 8.40
CA GLY A 67 -0.99 -34.89 9.79
C GLY A 67 -1.79 -36.07 10.38
N PRO A 68 -1.17 -36.97 11.17
CA PRO A 68 -1.83 -38.18 11.65
C PRO A 68 -2.90 -37.84 12.69
N GLY A 69 -4.07 -38.46 12.52
CA GLY A 69 -5.25 -38.22 13.32
C GLY A 69 -5.12 -38.59 14.79
N SER A 70 -5.79 -37.82 15.62
CA SER A 70 -6.22 -38.24 16.95
C SER A 70 -7.72 -38.06 17.03
N SER A 71 -8.42 -39.19 17.05
CA SER A 71 -9.83 -39.32 17.41
C SER A 71 -10.03 -38.95 18.88
N ALA A 72 -10.93 -38.00 19.16
CA ALA A 72 -11.63 -37.98 20.43
C ALA A 72 -13.02 -37.33 20.26
N ASP A 73 -13.99 -38.18 20.55
CA ASP A 73 -15.42 -37.99 20.65
C ASP A 73 -15.79 -36.90 21.69
N SER A 74 -16.75 -36.05 21.36
CA SER A 74 -17.30 -35.03 22.23
C SER A 74 -18.53 -35.58 22.93
N THR A 75 -18.46 -35.79 24.25
CA THR A 75 -19.64 -35.69 25.11
C THR A 75 -19.35 -34.75 26.29
N ALA A 76 -20.30 -33.85 26.50
CA ALA A 76 -20.37 -32.90 27.59
C ALA A 76 -20.47 -33.60 28.95
N ASP A 77 -19.89 -33.01 30.00
CA ASP A 77 -20.62 -32.36 31.10
C ASP A 77 -19.73 -32.03 32.31
N SER A 78 -19.95 -30.84 32.84
CA SER A 78 -20.02 -30.49 34.27
C SER A 78 -18.80 -30.58 35.21
N GLU A 79 -18.52 -29.40 35.79
CA GLU A 79 -17.92 -29.03 37.09
C GLU A 79 -17.61 -30.14 38.11
N THR A 80 -16.46 -30.04 38.81
CA THR A 80 -16.32 -29.91 40.29
C THR A 80 -14.85 -30.05 40.76
N ASP A 81 -14.38 -29.04 41.51
CA ASP A 81 -13.51 -28.98 42.71
C ASP A 81 -12.50 -30.11 43.10
N ALA A 82 -11.39 -29.61 43.67
CA ALA A 82 -10.58 -30.14 44.78
C ALA A 82 -9.33 -31.01 44.52
N SER A 83 -8.18 -30.33 44.64
CA SER A 83 -7.07 -30.53 45.60
C SER A 83 -6.36 -31.88 45.80
N GLN A 84 -5.05 -31.73 46.08
CA GLN A 84 -4.06 -32.66 46.70
C GLN A 84 -3.28 -33.54 45.73
N GLU A 85 -2.01 -33.92 45.96
CA GLU A 85 -0.87 -33.51 46.79
C GLU A 85 0.25 -34.51 46.39
N LEU A 86 1.51 -34.06 46.34
CA LEU A 86 2.81 -34.76 46.51
C LEU A 86 2.93 -36.25 46.10
N THR A 87 3.99 -36.66 45.39
CA THR A 87 5.26 -37.06 46.04
C THR A 87 6.36 -37.40 45.02
N GLU A 88 7.60 -37.18 45.48
CA GLU A 88 8.91 -37.40 44.87
C GLU A 88 9.25 -38.89 44.59
N ALA A 89 10.13 -39.16 43.62
CA ALA A 89 11.44 -39.84 43.84
C ALA A 89 12.10 -40.31 42.51
N ASP A 90 13.28 -39.76 42.25
CA ASP A 90 14.44 -40.31 41.50
C ASP A 90 15.16 -41.39 42.39
N PRO A 91 16.26 -42.10 42.04
CA PRO A 91 17.05 -42.13 40.81
C PRO A 91 17.66 -43.50 40.37
N THR A 92 18.54 -43.41 39.35
CA THR A 92 19.76 -44.22 39.06
C THR A 92 19.58 -45.59 38.35
N GLU A 93 20.41 -46.07 37.41
CA GLU A 93 21.76 -45.74 36.93
C GLU A 93 22.07 -46.54 35.62
N ALA A 94 23.09 -46.08 34.87
CA ALA A 94 24.09 -46.85 34.08
C ALA A 94 23.78 -47.46 32.68
N ASP A 95 24.41 -46.81 31.69
CA ASP A 95 25.04 -47.28 30.43
C ASP A 95 26.10 -48.42 30.70
N PRO A 96 26.80 -49.11 29.74
CA PRO A 96 26.95 -48.78 28.32
C PRO A 96 27.10 -49.93 27.28
N ALA A 97 27.24 -49.47 26.03
CA ALA A 97 28.14 -49.96 24.95
C ALA A 97 27.66 -51.03 23.94
N GLY A 98 27.92 -50.74 22.65
CA GLY A 98 28.51 -51.73 21.74
C GLY A 98 27.94 -51.83 20.33
N GLU A 99 28.74 -51.37 19.35
CA GLU A 99 28.97 -51.96 18.02
C GLU A 99 27.97 -51.77 16.84
N THR A 100 28.45 -51.01 15.85
CA THR A 100 28.20 -51.19 14.40
C THR A 100 29.01 -52.38 13.84
N PRO A 101 28.52 -53.05 12.77
CA PRO A 101 29.19 -52.86 11.46
C PRO A 101 28.25 -52.86 10.23
N GLU A 102 28.69 -52.20 9.16
CA GLU A 102 28.15 -52.23 7.78
C GLU A 102 28.65 -53.46 6.96
N PRO A 103 28.48 -53.53 5.62
CA PRO A 103 27.27 -53.65 4.80
C PRO A 103 27.31 -54.91 3.89
N GLY A 104 26.19 -55.25 3.24
CA GLY A 104 26.09 -56.44 2.36
C GLY A 104 25.32 -56.18 1.05
N THR A 105 26.07 -56.24 -0.06
CA THR A 105 25.69 -56.16 -1.47
C THR A 105 24.72 -57.26 -1.94
N GLY A 106 23.79 -56.95 -2.85
CA GLY A 106 23.07 -57.98 -3.62
C GLY A 106 22.14 -57.45 -4.73
N ALA A 107 22.55 -57.70 -5.98
CA ALA A 107 21.83 -57.78 -7.27
C ALA A 107 20.28 -57.63 -7.25
N GLY A 108 19.61 -56.95 -8.19
CA GLY A 108 19.88 -56.80 -9.61
C GLY A 108 18.77 -57.50 -10.41
N THR A 109 17.86 -56.73 -11.03
CA THR A 109 17.06 -57.16 -12.20
C THR A 109 16.54 -55.92 -12.94
N ALA A 110 16.98 -55.78 -14.19
CA ALA A 110 16.42 -54.86 -15.16
C ALA A 110 15.19 -55.49 -15.82
N GLN A 111 14.10 -54.75 -16.02
CA GLN A 111 13.30 -54.87 -17.23
C GLN A 111 12.36 -53.67 -17.49
N ALA A 112 12.59 -53.07 -18.66
CA ALA A 112 11.63 -52.50 -19.62
C ALA A 112 10.68 -51.37 -19.19
N ALA A 113 10.94 -50.19 -19.75
CA ALA A 113 9.90 -49.27 -20.20
C ALA A 113 9.08 -49.89 -21.36
N PRO A 114 7.80 -49.50 -21.48
CA PRO A 114 7.27 -49.18 -22.79
C PRO A 114 6.61 -47.79 -22.84
N GLU A 115 6.93 -47.12 -23.96
CA GLU A 115 6.24 -46.06 -24.70
C GLU A 115 4.88 -45.50 -24.24
N SER A 116 4.83 -44.16 -24.31
CA SER A 116 3.80 -43.36 -24.98
C SER A 116 2.39 -43.34 -24.38
N ALA A 117 2.12 -42.28 -23.61
CA ALA A 117 0.77 -41.70 -23.52
C ALA A 117 0.87 -40.16 -23.48
N ALA A 118 0.39 -39.58 -24.58
CA ALA A 118 -0.22 -38.26 -24.76
C ALA A 118 0.41 -37.04 -24.05
N ALA A 119 0.88 -36.10 -24.88
CA ALA A 119 1.06 -34.70 -24.53
C ALA A 119 -0.19 -34.16 -23.79
N PRO A 120 -0.04 -33.28 -22.78
CA PRO A 120 -1.19 -32.61 -22.21
C PRO A 120 -1.83 -31.81 -23.34
N THR A 121 -3.07 -32.17 -23.67
CA THR A 121 -3.97 -31.33 -24.44
C THR A 121 -3.93 -29.95 -23.79
N ALA A 122 -3.39 -28.97 -24.52
CA ALA A 122 -3.46 -27.57 -24.12
C ALA A 122 -4.91 -27.28 -23.75
N ALA A 123 -5.13 -26.89 -22.48
CA ALA A 123 -6.36 -26.26 -22.08
C ALA A 123 -6.65 -25.14 -23.08
N PRO A 124 -7.90 -24.94 -23.51
CA PRO A 124 -8.23 -23.78 -24.34
C PRO A 124 -7.67 -22.54 -23.64
N GLU A 125 -6.76 -21.84 -24.31
CA GLU A 125 -6.37 -20.49 -23.89
C GLU A 125 -7.66 -19.68 -23.86
N GLU A 126 -8.19 -19.45 -22.65
CA GLU A 126 -9.22 -18.44 -22.47
C GLU A 126 -8.65 -17.14 -23.03
N PRO A 127 -9.43 -16.39 -23.83
CA PRO A 127 -8.95 -15.14 -24.38
C PRO A 127 -8.55 -14.28 -23.20
N ALA A 128 -7.26 -13.90 -23.14
CA ALA A 128 -6.77 -12.91 -22.23
C ALA A 128 -7.73 -11.73 -22.30
N THR A 129 -8.49 -11.50 -21.23
CA THR A 129 -9.36 -10.35 -21.11
C THR A 129 -8.47 -9.14 -21.30
N GLU A 130 -8.59 -8.49 -22.47
CA GLU A 130 -7.85 -7.27 -22.77
C GLU A 130 -8.06 -6.33 -21.58
N ARG A 131 -6.96 -5.95 -20.91
CA ARG A 131 -7.04 -4.95 -19.83
C ARG A 131 -7.79 -3.76 -20.39
N PRO A 132 -8.84 -3.26 -19.72
CA PRO A 132 -9.58 -2.10 -20.21
C PRO A 132 -8.58 -0.98 -20.49
N THR A 133 -8.49 -0.55 -21.74
CA THR A 133 -7.57 0.50 -22.16
C THR A 133 -8.12 1.83 -21.65
N LEU A 134 -7.33 2.53 -20.84
CA LEU A 134 -7.67 3.87 -20.36
C LEU A 134 -7.82 4.82 -21.55
N SER A 135 -8.89 5.63 -21.56
CA SER A 135 -9.00 6.76 -22.47
C SER A 135 -7.92 7.80 -22.16
N ASP A 136 -7.61 8.67 -23.12
CA ASP A 136 -6.63 9.74 -22.92
C ASP A 136 -7.04 10.68 -21.78
N GLU A 137 -8.34 10.94 -21.60
CA GLU A 137 -8.86 11.74 -20.50
C GLU A 137 -8.66 11.05 -19.14
N GLN A 138 -8.87 9.74 -19.06
CA GLN A 138 -8.62 8.97 -17.83
C GLN A 138 -7.12 8.92 -17.51
N ARG A 139 -6.28 8.74 -18.53
CA ARG A 139 -4.82 8.76 -18.39
C ARG A 139 -4.36 10.10 -17.83
N GLN A 140 -4.79 11.20 -18.45
CA GLN A 140 -4.42 12.54 -18.01
C GLN A 140 -4.90 12.79 -16.58
N PHE A 141 -6.14 12.41 -16.26
CA PHE A 141 -6.65 12.54 -14.90
C PHE A 141 -5.77 11.81 -13.87
N LEU A 142 -5.34 10.57 -14.14
CA LEU A 142 -4.47 9.82 -13.23
C LEU A 142 -3.08 10.47 -13.11
N LEU A 143 -2.54 11.02 -14.20
CA LEU A 143 -1.26 11.74 -14.20
C LEU A 143 -1.33 13.09 -13.46
N ASP A 144 -2.53 13.66 -13.31
CA ASP A 144 -2.79 14.91 -12.56
C ASP A 144 -3.10 14.67 -11.07
N LEU A 145 -3.28 13.42 -10.61
CA LEU A 145 -3.56 13.09 -9.21
C LEU A 145 -2.39 13.33 -8.23
N PRO A 146 -1.12 13.03 -8.57
CA PRO A 146 0.00 13.33 -7.69
C PRO A 146 0.01 14.80 -7.26
N ARG A 147 0.18 15.06 -5.96
CA ARG A 147 0.22 16.45 -5.45
C ARG A 147 1.47 17.18 -5.95
N ARG A 148 2.61 16.47 -6.00
CA ARG A 148 3.92 17.04 -6.37
C ARG A 148 4.24 18.31 -5.58
N GLU A 149 3.99 18.26 -4.29
CA GLU A 149 4.34 19.31 -3.34
C GLU A 149 5.69 18.98 -2.70
N ALA A 150 6.68 19.86 -2.87
CA ALA A 150 8.05 19.61 -2.40
C ALA A 150 8.14 19.45 -0.88
N ASP A 151 7.26 20.15 -0.14
CA ASP A 151 7.22 20.17 1.32
C ASP A 151 6.11 19.25 1.89
N ASP A 152 5.51 18.35 1.09
CA ASP A 152 4.49 17.40 1.58
C ASP A 152 5.14 16.37 2.53
N PRO A 153 4.81 16.37 3.83
CA PRO A 153 5.41 15.45 4.79
C PRO A 153 5.01 13.99 4.53
N LEU A 154 3.92 13.75 3.80
CA LEU A 154 3.42 12.42 3.42
C LEU A 154 4.06 11.91 2.13
N ALA A 155 5.09 12.59 1.61
CA ALA A 155 5.80 12.20 0.42
C ALA A 155 7.31 12.02 0.66
N LYS A 156 7.94 11.15 -0.15
CA LYS A 156 9.39 11.01 -0.24
C LYS A 156 9.84 10.85 -1.70
N GLY A 157 11.07 11.25 -1.97
CA GLY A 157 11.63 11.30 -3.33
C GLY A 157 11.42 12.63 -4.03
N ASP A 158 12.13 12.80 -5.14
CA ASP A 158 12.18 14.05 -5.89
C ASP A 158 10.78 14.48 -6.39
N VAL A 159 10.44 15.76 -6.21
CA VAL A 159 9.14 16.32 -6.62
C VAL A 159 8.88 16.18 -8.13
N ASP A 160 9.97 16.17 -8.91
CA ASP A 160 9.98 16.05 -10.37
C ASP A 160 10.21 14.62 -10.86
N ALA A 161 10.17 13.61 -9.97
CA ALA A 161 10.36 12.22 -10.36
C ALA A 161 9.36 11.82 -11.48
N PRO A 162 9.81 11.11 -12.53
CA PRO A 162 8.99 10.77 -13.68
C PRO A 162 7.86 9.79 -13.35
N VAL A 163 8.04 8.95 -12.33
CA VAL A 163 7.03 8.01 -11.85
C VAL A 163 6.60 8.40 -10.44
N VAL A 164 5.30 8.49 -10.20
CA VAL A 164 4.73 8.65 -8.86
C VAL A 164 3.98 7.39 -8.47
N ILE A 165 4.23 6.90 -7.26
CA ILE A 165 3.43 5.88 -6.60
C ILE A 165 2.58 6.57 -5.54
N ILE A 166 1.26 6.59 -5.74
CA ILE A 166 0.30 6.99 -4.71
C ILE A 166 -0.16 5.72 -4.00
N GLU A 167 0.05 5.63 -2.69
CA GLU A 167 -0.50 4.56 -1.84
C GLU A 167 -1.72 5.07 -1.06
N TYR A 168 -2.86 4.39 -1.20
CA TYR A 168 -4.00 4.51 -0.30
C TYR A 168 -3.98 3.37 0.70
N ALA A 169 -3.73 3.68 1.97
CA ALA A 169 -3.51 2.67 3.01
C ALA A 169 -4.14 3.04 4.36
N ASP A 170 -4.33 2.00 5.17
CA ASP A 170 -4.82 2.10 6.55
C ASP A 170 -3.75 1.51 7.48
N TYR A 171 -3.39 2.23 8.54
CA TYR A 171 -2.42 1.78 9.52
C TYR A 171 -2.81 0.51 10.28
N ARG A 172 -4.10 0.16 10.33
CA ARG A 172 -4.58 -1.09 10.92
C ARG A 172 -4.70 -2.24 9.92
N CYS A 173 -4.42 -2.02 8.64
CA CYS A 173 -4.50 -3.07 7.63
C CYS A 173 -3.26 -3.99 7.72
N PRO A 174 -3.41 -5.30 7.93
CA PRO A 174 -2.27 -6.22 7.99
C PRO A 174 -1.51 -6.31 6.65
N PHE A 175 -2.21 -6.14 5.51
CA PHE A 175 -1.56 -6.11 4.21
C PHE A 175 -0.78 -4.82 3.98
N CYS A 176 -1.25 -3.67 4.48
CA CYS A 176 -0.47 -2.42 4.43
C CYS A 176 0.79 -2.57 5.28
N ALA A 177 0.66 -3.16 6.48
CA ALA A 177 1.79 -3.41 7.36
C ALA A 177 2.84 -4.34 6.74
N SER A 178 2.43 -5.47 6.14
CA SER A 178 3.38 -6.34 5.42
C SER A 178 4.03 -5.62 4.24
N TRP A 179 3.26 -4.90 3.42
CA TRP A 179 3.82 -4.19 2.28
C TRP A 179 4.81 -3.08 2.72
N GLY A 180 4.44 -2.30 3.73
CA GLY A 180 5.27 -1.22 4.28
C GLY A 180 6.57 -1.72 4.93
N ARG A 181 6.57 -2.91 5.55
CA ARG A 181 7.79 -3.51 6.11
C ARG A 181 8.67 -4.19 5.08
N ASP A 182 8.06 -4.87 4.11
CA ASP A 182 8.78 -5.84 3.27
C ASP A 182 9.06 -5.31 1.86
N VAL A 183 8.14 -4.55 1.27
CA VAL A 183 8.19 -4.13 -0.14
C VAL A 183 8.57 -2.66 -0.30
N GLN A 184 7.99 -1.75 0.48
CA GLN A 184 8.30 -0.32 0.39
C GLN A 184 9.81 -0.04 0.53
N PRO A 185 10.54 -0.61 1.52
CA PRO A 185 11.97 -0.35 1.68
C PRO A 185 12.79 -0.94 0.53
N ALA A 186 12.29 -2.00 -0.10
CA ALA A 186 12.94 -2.61 -1.26
C ALA A 186 12.87 -1.73 -2.52
N LEU A 187 12.02 -0.69 -2.54
CA LEU A 187 11.94 0.30 -3.63
C LEU A 187 12.74 1.58 -3.33
N GLN A 188 13.43 1.66 -2.18
CA GLN A 188 14.13 2.86 -1.75
C GLN A 188 15.23 3.29 -2.74
N ASP A 189 15.86 2.34 -3.45
CA ASP A 189 16.86 2.63 -4.49
C ASP A 189 16.31 3.54 -5.59
N LEU A 190 15.05 3.33 -5.99
CA LEU A 190 14.38 4.11 -7.03
C LEU A 190 13.87 5.47 -6.52
N ILE A 191 13.67 5.60 -5.21
CA ILE A 191 13.32 6.87 -4.58
C ILE A 191 14.58 7.74 -4.47
N ASP A 192 15.68 7.14 -4.02
CA ASP A 192 16.96 7.82 -3.81
C ASP A 192 17.62 8.28 -5.12
N ASP A 193 17.41 7.57 -6.23
CA ASP A 193 17.96 7.94 -7.54
C ASP A 193 17.08 8.92 -8.34
N GLY A 194 15.93 9.32 -7.78
CA GLY A 194 15.00 10.28 -8.37
C GLY A 194 14.06 9.69 -9.43
N THR A 195 14.06 8.36 -9.63
CA THR A 195 13.14 7.69 -10.57
C THR A 195 11.70 7.72 -10.06
N VAL A 196 11.50 7.55 -8.76
CA VAL A 196 10.21 7.41 -8.11
C VAL A 196 10.01 8.49 -7.06
N ARG A 197 8.82 9.10 -7.07
CA ARG A 197 8.26 9.77 -5.92
C ARG A 197 7.19 8.88 -5.30
N PHE A 198 7.20 8.78 -3.99
CA PHE A 198 6.22 8.04 -3.23
C PHE A 198 5.34 9.01 -2.44
N GLU A 199 4.02 8.92 -2.58
CA GLU A 199 3.05 9.75 -1.87
C GLU A 199 2.03 8.87 -1.14
N PHE A 200 1.88 9.08 0.16
CA PHE A 200 0.90 8.37 0.98
C PHE A 200 -0.44 9.12 1.03
N ARG A 201 -1.54 8.37 1.10
CA ARG A 201 -2.92 8.85 1.28
C ARG A 201 -3.60 8.01 2.34
N ASP A 202 -4.23 8.68 3.30
CA ASP A 202 -5.05 7.98 4.29
C ASP A 202 -6.26 7.32 3.63
N ARG A 203 -6.47 6.05 3.96
CA ARG A 203 -7.71 5.34 3.66
C ARG A 203 -8.19 4.60 4.90
N VAL A 204 -8.90 5.32 5.76
CA VAL A 204 -9.38 4.84 7.07
C VAL A 204 -10.62 3.95 6.89
N LEU A 205 -10.45 2.65 7.11
CA LEU A 205 -11.46 1.60 6.92
C LEU A 205 -11.82 0.86 8.21
N PHE A 206 -10.97 0.88 9.24
CA PHE A 206 -11.16 0.05 10.45
C PHE A 206 -11.52 0.85 11.72
N GLY A 207 -12.26 1.95 11.57
CA GLY A 207 -12.90 2.68 12.66
C GLY A 207 -11.97 3.65 13.42
N GLU A 208 -12.34 3.97 14.65
CA GLU A 208 -11.72 5.06 15.45
C GLU A 208 -10.22 4.88 15.65
N ASP A 209 -9.73 3.66 15.86
CA ASP A 209 -8.29 3.39 16.00
C ASP A 209 -7.51 3.69 14.70
N SER A 210 -8.13 3.48 13.53
CA SER A 210 -7.49 3.81 12.23
C SER A 210 -7.40 5.31 12.05
N GLU A 211 -8.47 6.04 12.38
CA GLU A 211 -8.48 7.51 12.39
C GLU A 211 -7.42 8.05 13.35
N ALA A 212 -7.41 7.58 14.60
CA ALA A 212 -6.46 8.03 15.62
C ALA A 212 -5.01 7.78 15.18
N THR A 213 -4.74 6.65 14.52
CA THR A 213 -3.39 6.33 14.03
C THR A 213 -2.98 7.21 12.84
N ALA A 214 -3.91 7.51 11.91
CA ALA A 214 -3.66 8.45 10.82
C ALA A 214 -3.37 9.87 11.33
N LEU A 215 -4.16 10.35 12.30
CA LEU A 215 -3.93 11.63 12.97
C LEU A 215 -2.56 11.67 13.68
N ALA A 216 -2.17 10.58 14.33
CA ALA A 216 -0.86 10.46 14.95
C ALA A 216 0.30 10.54 13.94
N ALA A 217 0.17 9.88 12.79
CA ALA A 217 1.18 9.98 11.74
C ALA A 217 1.27 11.42 11.20
N ARG A 218 0.14 12.08 10.96
CA ARG A 218 0.11 13.49 10.54
C ARG A 218 0.70 14.43 11.59
N ALA A 219 0.42 14.21 12.87
CA ALA A 219 1.01 14.95 13.98
C ALA A 219 2.55 14.80 14.03
N ALA A 220 3.08 13.62 13.70
CA ALA A 220 4.53 13.45 13.51
C ALA A 220 5.04 14.23 12.29
N GLY A 221 4.24 14.30 11.21
CA GLY A 221 4.51 15.10 10.02
C GLY A 221 4.64 16.60 10.28
N GLU A 222 3.82 17.16 11.18
CA GLU A 222 3.95 18.57 11.63
C GLU A 222 5.31 18.87 12.29
N GLN A 223 6.00 17.82 12.74
CA GLN A 223 7.35 17.90 13.34
C GLN A 223 8.45 17.35 12.42
N GLY A 224 8.13 17.08 11.16
CA GLY A 224 9.06 16.59 10.15
C GLY A 224 9.49 15.13 10.34
N MET A 225 8.71 14.33 11.08
CA MET A 225 9.01 12.94 11.42
C MET A 225 7.93 11.96 10.95
N TYR A 226 7.21 12.31 9.88
CA TYR A 226 6.12 11.48 9.34
C TYR A 226 6.59 10.07 9.02
N TRP A 227 7.67 9.92 8.26
CA TRP A 227 8.14 8.63 7.77
C TRP A 227 8.69 7.74 8.89
N GLU A 228 9.39 8.32 9.85
CA GLU A 228 9.85 7.60 11.04
C GLU A 228 8.68 7.06 11.86
N TYR A 229 7.61 7.85 12.02
CA TYR A 229 6.41 7.40 12.72
C TYR A 229 5.61 6.39 11.91
N HIS A 230 5.43 6.62 10.61
CA HIS A 230 4.80 5.69 9.67
C HIS A 230 5.46 4.31 9.71
N ASP A 231 6.79 4.26 9.60
CA ASP A 231 7.56 3.02 9.63
C ASP A 231 7.44 2.34 10.99
N ALA A 232 7.51 3.10 12.09
CA ALA A 232 7.37 2.57 13.45
C ALA A 232 5.99 1.94 13.69
N VAL A 233 4.92 2.56 13.20
CA VAL A 233 3.55 2.01 13.30
C VAL A 233 3.46 0.67 12.57
N PHE A 234 3.93 0.58 11.32
CA PHE A 234 3.87 -0.68 10.57
C PHE A 234 4.83 -1.75 11.08
N ALA A 235 5.99 -1.36 11.62
CA ALA A 235 6.91 -2.27 12.31
C ALA A 235 6.28 -2.87 13.59
N ALA A 236 5.45 -2.10 14.31
CA ALA A 236 4.78 -2.54 15.52
C ALA A 236 3.45 -3.30 15.26
N ALA A 237 2.98 -3.36 14.01
CA ALA A 237 1.75 -4.04 13.65
C ALA A 237 1.95 -5.58 13.65
N PRO A 238 0.97 -6.36 14.14
CA PRO A 238 1.05 -7.82 14.13
C PRO A 238 1.04 -8.36 12.69
N ASP A 239 1.51 -9.61 12.52
CA ASP A 239 1.49 -10.29 11.22
C ASP A 239 0.07 -10.55 10.70
N SER A 240 -0.93 -10.56 11.58
CA SER A 240 -2.33 -10.76 11.21
C SER A 240 -3.29 -10.01 12.14
N GLY A 241 -4.49 -9.74 11.64
CA GLY A 241 -5.51 -8.98 12.37
C GLY A 241 -5.26 -7.47 12.35
N HIS A 242 -6.20 -6.74 12.93
CA HIS A 242 -6.11 -5.29 13.08
C HIS A 242 -5.48 -4.96 14.44
N PRO A 243 -4.35 -4.25 14.51
CA PRO A 243 -3.78 -3.85 15.79
C PRO A 243 -4.75 -2.93 16.53
N ASP A 244 -4.84 -3.09 17.86
CA ASP A 244 -5.42 -2.06 18.70
C ASP A 244 -4.42 -0.91 18.82
N MET A 245 -4.91 0.33 18.69
CA MET A 245 -4.11 1.55 18.67
C MET A 245 -4.66 2.58 19.68
N PRO A 246 -4.70 2.23 20.98
CA PRO A 246 -5.12 3.18 22.01
C PRO A 246 -4.14 4.36 22.08
N ARG A 247 -4.61 5.51 22.57
CA ARG A 247 -3.83 6.75 22.62
C ARG A 247 -2.47 6.58 23.30
N GLU A 248 -2.40 5.77 24.36
CA GLU A 248 -1.15 5.49 25.08
C GLU A 248 -0.11 4.80 24.19
N LYS A 249 -0.53 3.93 23.27
CA LYS A 249 0.36 3.26 22.32
C LYS A 249 0.86 4.23 21.24
N LEU A 250 0.01 5.13 20.77
CA LEU A 250 0.39 6.18 19.81
C LEU A 250 1.46 7.10 20.41
N LEU A 251 1.25 7.53 21.65
CA LEU A 251 2.22 8.34 22.39
C LEU A 251 3.52 7.58 22.66
N GLY A 252 3.45 6.29 23.01
CA GLY A 252 4.63 5.45 23.21
C GLY A 252 5.48 5.31 21.95
N LEU A 253 4.86 5.11 20.79
CA LEU A 253 5.57 5.07 19.51
C LEU A 253 6.26 6.42 19.21
N ALA A 254 5.58 7.54 19.48
CA ALA A 254 6.15 8.87 19.32
C ALA A 254 7.36 9.12 20.24
N GLU A 255 7.29 8.65 21.49
CA GLU A 255 8.41 8.70 22.44
C GLU A 255 9.59 7.83 21.96
N ASP A 256 9.31 6.61 21.50
CA ASP A 256 10.32 5.64 21.06
C ASP A 256 11.14 6.15 19.86
N ILE A 257 10.48 6.81 18.89
CA ILE A 257 11.18 7.41 17.73
C ILE A 257 11.80 8.78 18.05
N GLY A 258 11.49 9.36 19.21
CA GLY A 258 12.06 10.62 19.68
C GLY A 258 11.41 11.87 19.09
N ILE A 259 10.08 11.92 18.97
CA ILE A 259 9.35 13.13 18.59
C ILE A 259 9.75 14.32 19.50
N PRO A 260 10.18 15.47 18.95
CA PRO A 260 10.76 16.55 19.74
C PRO A 260 9.80 17.20 20.74
N ASP A 261 8.54 17.39 20.35
CA ASP A 261 7.49 17.98 21.17
C ASP A 261 6.30 17.02 21.29
N LEU A 262 6.38 16.12 22.28
CA LEU A 262 5.32 15.17 22.60
C LEU A 262 4.03 15.85 23.06
N ALA A 263 4.09 17.06 23.64
CA ALA A 263 2.89 17.76 24.09
C ALA A 263 2.11 18.33 22.90
N SER A 264 2.80 18.90 21.91
CA SER A 264 2.19 19.33 20.65
C SER A 264 1.66 18.12 19.87
N PHE A 265 2.45 17.05 19.76
CA PHE A 265 2.00 15.78 19.15
C PHE A 265 0.71 15.25 19.78
N GLU A 266 0.65 15.20 21.11
CA GLU A 266 -0.54 14.72 21.83
C GLU A 266 -1.75 15.62 21.56
N ALA A 267 -1.57 16.94 21.48
CA ALA A 267 -2.65 17.86 21.17
C ALA A 267 -3.16 17.69 19.72
N ASP A 268 -2.26 17.43 18.78
CA ASP A 268 -2.58 17.26 17.37
C ASP A 268 -3.41 15.99 17.07
N LEU A 269 -3.40 15.00 17.98
CA LEU A 269 -4.33 13.86 17.92
C LEU A 269 -5.81 14.27 17.95
N ASP A 270 -6.11 15.45 18.49
CA ASP A 270 -7.47 16.01 18.54
C ASP A 270 -7.67 17.15 17.52
N SER A 271 -6.71 17.38 16.61
CA SER A 271 -6.75 18.47 15.62
C SER A 271 -7.83 18.28 14.57
N ASP A 272 -8.74 19.26 14.47
CA ASP A 272 -9.75 19.30 13.41
C ASP A 272 -9.11 19.50 12.03
N GLU A 273 -8.00 20.24 11.94
CA GLU A 273 -7.29 20.48 10.68
C GLU A 273 -6.67 19.19 10.12
N LEU A 274 -6.02 18.40 10.97
CA LEU A 274 -5.46 17.11 10.55
C LEU A 274 -6.56 16.11 10.19
N ARG A 275 -7.69 16.15 10.91
CA ARG A 275 -8.87 15.34 10.57
C ARG A 275 -9.46 15.72 9.23
N GLU A 276 -9.62 17.01 8.94
CA GLU A 276 -10.10 17.48 7.64
C GLU A 276 -9.17 17.03 6.49
N ALA A 277 -7.85 17.07 6.70
CA ALA A 277 -6.88 16.59 5.72
C ALA A 277 -6.96 15.07 5.49
N MET A 278 -7.12 14.27 6.57
CA MET A 278 -7.34 12.83 6.48
C MET A 278 -8.68 12.48 5.80
N GLU A 279 -9.74 13.23 6.09
CA GLU A 279 -11.05 13.06 5.45
C GLU A 279 -11.00 13.42 3.96
N ALA A 280 -10.20 14.40 3.56
CA ALA A 280 -9.98 14.74 2.16
C ALA A 280 -9.36 13.57 1.38
N ASP A 281 -8.37 12.88 1.96
CA ASP A 281 -7.77 11.69 1.34
C ASP A 281 -8.77 10.52 1.23
N ASN A 282 -9.60 10.32 2.26
CA ASN A 282 -10.69 9.34 2.19
C ASN A 282 -11.73 9.68 1.11
N ALA A 283 -12.10 10.95 0.98
CA ALA A 283 -13.05 11.41 -0.03
C ALA A 283 -12.50 11.26 -1.45
N GLU A 284 -11.21 11.54 -1.66
CA GLU A 284 -10.50 11.25 -2.90
C GLU A 284 -10.56 9.75 -3.21
N ALA A 285 -10.15 8.90 -2.26
CA ALA A 285 -10.19 7.44 -2.40
C ALA A 285 -11.60 6.92 -2.76
N ASP A 286 -12.65 7.45 -2.12
CA ASP A 286 -14.04 7.10 -2.43
C ASP A 286 -14.45 7.52 -3.85
N SER A 287 -14.00 8.70 -4.30
CA SER A 287 -14.26 9.19 -5.66
C SER A 287 -13.58 8.34 -6.73
N LEU A 288 -12.42 7.78 -6.43
CA LEU A 288 -11.64 6.89 -7.28
C LEU A 288 -12.09 5.42 -7.18
N GLY A 289 -13.07 5.11 -6.32
CA GLY A 289 -13.55 3.75 -6.11
C GLY A 289 -12.58 2.84 -5.37
N VAL A 290 -11.63 3.40 -4.63
CA VAL A 290 -10.69 2.65 -3.79
C VAL A 290 -11.44 2.12 -2.56
N ARG A 291 -11.73 0.82 -2.55
CA ARG A 291 -12.53 0.14 -1.51
C ARG A 291 -11.75 -0.84 -0.65
N SER A 292 -10.45 -0.96 -0.88
CA SER A 292 -9.55 -1.89 -0.18
C SER A 292 -8.18 -1.26 0.00
N THR A 293 -7.44 -1.75 1.00
CA THR A 293 -6.08 -1.30 1.30
C THR A 293 -5.11 -2.48 1.34
N PRO A 294 -3.85 -2.30 0.93
CA PRO A 294 -3.37 -1.12 0.22
C PRO A 294 -3.87 -1.12 -1.24
N THR A 295 -4.08 0.06 -1.80
CA THR A 295 -4.30 0.25 -3.25
C THR A 295 -3.30 1.29 -3.74
N PHE A 296 -2.67 1.02 -4.88
CA PHE A 296 -1.62 1.85 -5.44
C PHE A 296 -2.00 2.35 -6.82
N LEU A 297 -1.61 3.60 -7.11
CA LEU A 297 -1.53 4.14 -8.46
C LEU A 297 -0.07 4.42 -8.77
N VAL A 298 0.52 3.61 -9.65
CA VAL A 298 1.85 3.84 -10.23
C VAL A 298 1.62 4.57 -11.54
N ASN A 299 1.66 5.90 -11.52
CA ASN A 299 1.13 6.76 -12.60
C ASN A 299 -0.24 6.24 -13.08
N THR A 300 -0.29 5.63 -14.26
CA THR A 300 -1.54 5.18 -14.90
C THR A 300 -1.86 3.71 -14.63
N THR A 301 -0.98 2.99 -13.95
CA THR A 301 -1.12 1.58 -13.58
C THR A 301 -1.64 1.44 -12.15
N ALA A 302 -2.83 0.88 -12.00
CA ALA A 302 -3.41 0.57 -10.69
C ALA A 302 -3.00 -0.84 -10.21
N LEU A 303 -2.56 -0.95 -8.96
CA LEU A 303 -2.25 -2.21 -8.28
C LEU A 303 -3.08 -2.32 -7.01
N VAL A 304 -3.63 -3.50 -6.73
CA VAL A 304 -4.51 -3.72 -5.56
C VAL A 304 -3.90 -4.79 -4.67
N GLY A 305 -3.86 -4.54 -3.37
CA GLY A 305 -3.30 -5.43 -2.36
C GLY A 305 -1.78 -5.35 -2.27
N ALA A 306 -1.23 -6.04 -1.27
CA ALA A 306 0.21 -6.14 -1.03
C ALA A 306 0.89 -7.04 -2.07
N GLN A 307 1.03 -6.53 -3.31
CA GLN A 307 1.69 -7.26 -4.39
C GLN A 307 3.21 -7.40 -4.14
N PRO A 308 3.86 -8.45 -4.67
CA PRO A 308 5.30 -8.60 -4.56
C PRO A 308 6.09 -7.45 -5.18
N GLU A 309 7.28 -7.17 -4.65
CA GLU A 309 8.21 -6.13 -5.14
C GLU A 309 8.39 -6.14 -6.68
N GLN A 310 8.51 -7.32 -7.28
CA GLN A 310 8.72 -7.46 -8.73
C GLN A 310 7.56 -6.87 -9.56
N VAL A 311 6.33 -6.91 -9.04
CA VAL A 311 5.16 -6.32 -9.70
C VAL A 311 5.28 -4.80 -9.73
N PHE A 312 5.74 -4.19 -8.63
CA PHE A 312 5.98 -2.75 -8.56
C PHE A 312 7.10 -2.33 -9.50
N ARG A 313 8.25 -3.02 -9.48
CA ARG A 313 9.37 -2.72 -10.38
C ARG A 313 8.96 -2.79 -11.85
N GLN A 314 8.16 -3.80 -12.23
CA GLN A 314 7.65 -3.92 -13.59
C GLN A 314 6.69 -2.77 -13.96
N ALA A 315 5.79 -2.38 -13.06
CA ALA A 315 4.90 -1.25 -13.28
C ALA A 315 5.70 0.05 -13.44
N ILE A 316 6.70 0.29 -12.58
CA ILE A 316 7.58 1.47 -12.66
C ILE A 316 8.33 1.51 -13.99
N GLU A 317 8.92 0.39 -14.44
CA GLU A 317 9.63 0.32 -15.72
C GLU A 317 8.70 0.60 -16.92
N GLN A 318 7.47 0.07 -16.87
CA GLN A 318 6.46 0.31 -17.90
C GLN A 318 6.09 1.80 -17.97
N GLU A 319 5.79 2.43 -16.84
CA GLU A 319 5.40 3.84 -16.80
C GLU A 319 6.58 4.76 -17.14
N LEU A 320 7.80 4.42 -16.71
CA LEU A 320 9.01 5.15 -17.09
C LEU A 320 9.23 5.13 -18.61
N THR A 321 9.02 3.97 -19.25
CA THR A 321 9.07 3.86 -20.72
C THR A 321 7.98 4.72 -21.38
N ALA A 322 6.76 4.72 -20.83
CA ALA A 322 5.67 5.55 -21.35
C ALA A 322 5.99 7.05 -21.29
N VAL A 323 6.56 7.52 -20.16
CA VAL A 323 7.01 8.91 -20.01
C VAL A 323 8.09 9.27 -21.03
N GLN A 324 9.07 8.38 -21.26
CA GLN A 324 10.13 8.59 -22.26
C GLN A 324 9.59 8.64 -23.70
N ASP A 325 8.53 7.89 -23.98
CA ASP A 325 7.82 7.93 -25.25
C ASP A 325 6.89 9.16 -25.40
N GLY A 326 6.74 9.97 -24.35
CA GLY A 326 5.83 11.12 -24.30
C GLY A 326 4.34 10.73 -24.26
N ARG A 327 4.02 9.61 -23.60
CA ARG A 327 2.67 9.05 -23.47
C ARG A 327 2.09 9.21 -22.08
#